data_AF-A0A0Y0D4F6-F1
#
_entry.id   AF-A0A0Y0D4F6-F1
#
_cell.length_a   1.000
_cell.length_b   1.000
_cell.length_c   1.000
_cell.angle_alpha   90.00
_cell.angle_beta   90.00
_cell.angle_gamma   90.00
#
_symmetry.space_group_name_H-M   'P 1'
#
loop_
_entity.id
_entity.type
_entity.pdbx_description
1 polymer ?
#
loop_
_entity_poly.entity_id
_entity_poly.type
_entity_poly.pdbx_seq_one_letter_code
_entity_poly.pdbx_strand_id
1 'polypeptide(L)'
;KPEIRDNTKFLKGVTGIGKLDIIWRTAMGERGRLQTSQLERMAPGYGDVRLTVEAIPSIVALEEPFSIVLKVLNSCERTMDLMLSFDGHQSGRPLLWEGVSGRQLGKIQPHSSIDVSLRAIPLCTGLQSISGLRLRDTFLQRNYDY
;
A
#
# COMPACT_ATOMS: atom_id res chain seq x y z
N LYS A 1 -13.05 5.03 -11.58
CA LYS A 1 -14.34 4.40 -11.19
C LYS A 1 -14.16 3.80 -9.79
N PRO A 2 -14.72 4.42 -8.74
CA PRO A 2 -14.39 4.13 -7.34
C PRO A 2 -14.98 2.82 -6.78
N GLU A 3 -15.91 2.20 -7.50
CA GLU A 3 -16.76 1.09 -7.00
C GLU A 3 -16.04 -0.25 -6.73
N ILE A 4 -14.81 -0.44 -7.22
CA ILE A 4 -14.07 -1.71 -7.07
C ILE A 4 -13.39 -1.81 -5.69
N ARG A 5 -13.08 -0.67 -5.05
CA ARG A 5 -12.35 -0.64 -3.77
C ARG A 5 -13.18 -1.16 -2.59
N ASP A 6 -14.50 -0.96 -2.62
CA ASP A 6 -15.38 -1.32 -1.50
C ASP A 6 -15.84 -2.78 -1.55
N ASN A 7 -15.81 -3.42 -2.71
CA ASN A 7 -16.39 -4.75 -2.89
C ASN A 7 -15.37 -5.88 -2.66
N THR A 8 -14.87 -5.95 -1.42
CA THR A 8 -13.86 -6.92 -0.96
C THR A 8 -14.27 -8.39 -1.20
N LYS A 9 -15.58 -8.68 -1.31
CA LYS A 9 -16.13 -10.01 -1.63
C LYS A 9 -15.93 -10.40 -3.11
N PHE A 10 -16.02 -9.46 -4.05
CA PHE A 10 -15.77 -9.72 -5.49
C PHE A 10 -14.29 -9.96 -5.81
N LEU A 11 -13.39 -9.31 -5.06
CA LEU A 11 -11.94 -9.47 -5.20
C LEU A 11 -11.42 -10.87 -4.81
N LYS A 12 -12.20 -11.65 -4.05
CA LYS A 12 -11.83 -13.01 -3.62
C LYS A 12 -12.01 -14.09 -4.70
N GLY A 13 -12.78 -13.82 -5.77
CA GLY A 13 -13.18 -14.84 -6.75
C GLY A 13 -12.46 -14.81 -8.11
N VAL A 14 -11.74 -13.73 -8.44
CA VAL A 14 -11.05 -13.60 -9.73
C VAL A 14 -9.54 -13.73 -9.53
N THR A 15 -9.08 -14.97 -9.42
CA THR A 15 -7.64 -15.29 -9.41
C THR A 15 -7.08 -15.44 -10.82
N GLY A 16 -7.88 -15.66 -11.86
CA GLY A 16 -7.37 -15.75 -13.24
C GLY A 16 -7.07 -14.37 -13.84
N ILE A 17 -5.79 -14.05 -14.07
CA ILE A 17 -5.37 -12.82 -14.76
C ILE A 17 -5.37 -13.01 -16.28
N GLY A 18 -5.13 -14.24 -16.76
CA GLY A 18 -5.02 -14.58 -18.19
C GLY A 18 -3.65 -15.12 -18.54
N LYS A 19 -3.24 -15.04 -19.82
CA LYS A 19 -1.92 -15.47 -20.30
C LYS A 19 -1.24 -14.28 -20.97
N LEU A 20 0.07 -14.16 -20.82
CA LEU A 20 0.87 -13.19 -21.56
C LEU A 20 1.38 -13.85 -22.84
N ASP A 21 1.11 -13.26 -24.00
CA ASP A 21 1.65 -13.68 -25.30
C ASP A 21 2.48 -12.54 -25.88
N ILE A 22 3.78 -12.77 -26.01
CA ILE A 22 4.76 -11.81 -26.52
C ILE A 22 5.23 -12.31 -27.87
N ILE A 23 5.17 -11.46 -28.89
CA ILE A 23 5.73 -11.73 -30.21
C ILE A 23 6.76 -10.65 -30.50
N TRP A 24 7.93 -11.04 -30.98
CA TRP A 24 9.00 -10.11 -31.35
C TRP A 24 9.69 -10.54 -32.64
N ARG A 25 10.60 -9.70 -33.12
CA ARG A 25 11.55 -10.04 -34.17
C ARG A 25 12.97 -9.90 -33.65
N THR A 26 13.83 -10.84 -34.02
CA THR A 26 15.27 -10.73 -33.75
C THR A 26 15.89 -9.66 -34.64
N ALA A 27 17.11 -9.23 -34.32
CA ALA A 27 17.85 -8.28 -35.15
C ALA A 27 18.05 -8.77 -36.60
N MET A 28 18.00 -10.10 -36.83
CA MET A 28 18.08 -10.73 -38.15
C MET A 28 16.70 -11.03 -38.78
N GLY A 29 15.61 -10.53 -38.19
CA GLY A 29 14.26 -10.60 -38.75
C GLY A 29 13.46 -11.87 -38.41
N GLU A 30 14.04 -12.82 -37.67
CA GLU A 30 13.36 -14.05 -37.26
C GLU A 30 12.26 -13.73 -36.26
N ARG A 31 11.13 -14.45 -36.34
CA ARG A 31 9.99 -14.22 -35.45
C ARG A 31 10.11 -15.06 -34.20
N GLY A 32 10.16 -14.42 -33.04
CA GLY A 32 10.02 -15.06 -31.74
C GLY A 32 8.59 -14.97 -31.21
N ARG A 33 8.18 -15.97 -30.43
CA ARG A 33 6.93 -15.95 -29.66
C ARG A 33 7.15 -16.58 -28.29
N LEU A 34 6.66 -15.94 -27.24
CA LEU A 34 6.69 -16.44 -25.87
C LEU A 34 5.30 -16.32 -25.30
N GLN A 35 4.73 -17.46 -24.94
CA GLN A 35 3.42 -17.52 -24.30
C GLN A 35 3.57 -18.10 -22.90
N THR A 36 2.99 -17.44 -21.90
CA THR A 36 2.96 -17.97 -20.54
C THR A 36 1.77 -18.91 -20.34
N SER A 37 1.88 -19.79 -19.35
CA SER A 37 0.73 -20.47 -18.77
C SER A 37 -0.26 -19.47 -18.14
N GLN A 38 -1.43 -19.97 -17.73
CA GLN A 38 -2.42 -19.16 -17.03
C GLN A 38 -1.78 -18.53 -15.79
N LEU A 39 -1.76 -17.21 -15.76
CA LEU A 39 -1.30 -16.43 -14.62
C LEU A 39 -2.43 -16.38 -13.60
N GLU A 40 -2.15 -16.93 -12.43
CA GLU A 40 -3.01 -16.81 -11.27
C GLU A 40 -2.50 -15.68 -10.39
N ARG A 41 -3.40 -14.77 -10.03
CA ARG A 41 -3.20 -13.79 -8.98
C ARG A 41 -3.16 -14.55 -7.66
N MET A 42 -2.06 -14.43 -6.92
CA MET A 42 -2.13 -14.70 -5.49
C MET A 42 -3.09 -13.70 -4.88
N ALA A 43 -4.22 -14.18 -4.34
CA ALA A 43 -5.09 -13.34 -3.54
C ALA A 43 -4.22 -12.71 -2.44
N PRO A 44 -4.16 -11.37 -2.33
CA PRO A 44 -3.36 -10.76 -1.28
C PRO A 44 -3.82 -11.37 0.03
N GLY A 45 -2.90 -11.93 0.80
CA GLY A 45 -3.17 -12.33 2.16
C GLY A 45 -3.52 -11.06 2.91
N TYR A 46 -4.80 -10.72 2.93
CA TYR A 46 -5.30 -9.57 3.66
C TYR A 46 -5.15 -9.95 5.13
N GLY A 47 -4.03 -9.51 5.72
CA GLY A 47 -3.81 -9.64 7.15
C GLY A 47 -4.89 -8.88 7.93
N ASP A 48 -4.75 -8.90 9.25
CA ASP A 48 -5.68 -8.26 10.18
C ASP A 48 -5.94 -6.77 9.85
N VAL A 49 -4.91 -6.06 9.39
CA VAL A 49 -4.95 -4.64 9.04
C VAL A 49 -4.56 -4.45 7.58
N ARG A 50 -5.26 -3.56 6.88
CA ARG A 50 -4.92 -3.15 5.52
C ARG A 50 -4.70 -1.65 5.47
N LEU A 51 -3.54 -1.24 4.97
CA LEU A 51 -3.21 0.15 4.67
C LEU A 51 -3.34 0.40 3.16
N THR A 52 -4.05 1.45 2.77
CA THR A 52 -4.22 1.83 1.36
C THR A 52 -4.04 3.33 1.17
N VAL A 53 -3.54 3.75 0.01
CA VAL A 53 -3.42 5.17 -0.33
C VAL A 53 -4.73 5.64 -0.97
N GLU A 54 -5.39 6.60 -0.33
CA GLU A 54 -6.64 7.17 -0.82
C GLU A 54 -6.37 8.36 -1.74
N ALA A 55 -5.51 9.28 -1.30
CA ALA A 55 -5.11 10.44 -2.09
C ALA A 55 -3.62 10.75 -1.92
N ILE A 56 -2.95 10.99 -3.04
CA ILE A 56 -1.56 11.45 -3.11
C ILE A 56 -1.37 12.29 -4.38
N PRO A 57 -0.63 13.41 -4.34
CA PRO A 57 -0.23 14.13 -5.55
C PRO A 57 0.63 13.27 -6.47
N SER A 58 0.41 13.37 -7.79
CA SER A 58 1.17 12.61 -8.79
C SER A 58 2.60 13.11 -8.98
N ILE A 59 2.84 14.40 -8.70
CA ILE A 59 4.13 15.07 -8.82
C ILE A 59 4.29 15.96 -7.59
N VAL A 60 5.47 15.92 -6.98
CA VAL A 60 5.83 16.69 -5.78
C VAL A 60 7.18 17.36 -6.02
N ALA A 61 7.35 18.57 -5.46
CA ALA A 61 8.63 19.25 -5.52
C ALA A 61 9.60 18.65 -4.48
N LEU A 62 10.88 18.60 -4.83
CA LEU A 62 11.94 18.13 -3.94
C LEU A 62 12.02 19.04 -2.71
N GLU A 63 12.26 18.49 -1.53
CA GLU A 63 12.39 19.22 -0.27
C GLU A 63 11.14 20.01 0.18
N GLU A 64 10.03 19.90 -0.54
CA GLU A 64 8.76 20.52 -0.17
C GLU A 64 7.81 19.49 0.47
N PRO A 65 7.18 19.82 1.61
CA PRO A 65 6.24 18.92 2.26
C PRO A 65 4.95 18.78 1.43
N PHE A 66 4.48 17.54 1.27
CA PHE A 66 3.21 17.25 0.64
C PHE A 66 2.34 16.33 1.50
N SER A 67 1.03 16.40 1.30
CA SER A 67 0.05 15.63 2.06
C SER A 67 -0.30 14.32 1.38
N ILE A 68 -0.39 13.26 2.17
CA ILE A 68 -0.84 11.92 1.78
C ILE A 68 -2.02 11.54 2.67
N VAL A 69 -3.10 11.05 2.06
CA VAL A 69 -4.25 10.49 2.79
C VAL A 69 -4.20 8.98 2.68
N LEU A 70 -4.08 8.32 3.82
CA LEU A 70 -4.04 6.87 3.95
C LEU A 70 -5.32 6.37 4.58
N LYS A 71 -5.89 5.30 4.04
CA LYS A 71 -7.04 4.60 4.60
C LYS A 71 -6.57 3.33 5.30
N VAL A 72 -6.78 3.28 6.62
CA VAL A 72 -6.49 2.13 7.48
C VAL A 72 -7.79 1.35 7.66
N LEU A 73 -7.85 0.13 7.16
CA LEU A 73 -9.01 -0.76 7.25
C LEU A 73 -8.72 -1.87 8.26
N ASN A 74 -9.59 -2.00 9.25
CA ASN A 74 -9.65 -3.16 10.14
C ASN A 74 -10.35 -4.31 9.41
N SER A 75 -9.62 -5.38 9.09
CA SER A 75 -10.16 -6.56 8.41
C SER A 75 -10.55 -7.68 9.39
N CYS A 76 -10.37 -7.49 10.70
CA CYS A 76 -10.78 -8.43 11.73
C CYS A 76 -12.26 -8.31 12.10
N GLU A 77 -12.76 -9.35 12.78
CA GLU A 77 -14.09 -9.39 13.40
C GLU A 77 -14.13 -8.72 14.79
N ARG A 78 -13.00 -8.15 15.25
CA ARG A 78 -12.85 -7.49 16.55
C ARG A 78 -12.49 -6.02 16.37
N THR A 79 -12.84 -5.20 17.36
CA THR A 79 -12.37 -3.82 17.45
C THR A 79 -10.87 -3.79 17.70
N MET A 80 -10.14 -2.97 16.95
CA MET A 80 -8.70 -2.77 17.12
C MET A 80 -8.43 -1.35 17.59
N ASP A 81 -7.42 -1.17 18.44
CA ASP A 81 -6.92 0.15 18.82
C ASP A 81 -5.50 0.28 18.29
N LEU A 82 -5.33 1.15 17.30
CA LEU A 82 -4.10 1.23 16.51
C LEU A 82 -3.31 2.48 16.85
N MET A 83 -2.01 2.29 17.05
CA MET A 83 -1.03 3.35 17.16
C MET A 83 -0.17 3.39 15.89
N LEU A 84 -0.08 4.57 15.26
CA LEU A 84 0.80 4.83 14.13
C LEU A 84 2.18 5.27 14.64
N SER A 85 3.22 4.60 14.14
CA SER A 85 4.61 4.95 14.37
C SER A 85 5.37 5.00 13.05
N PHE A 86 6.37 5.87 12.99
CA PHE A 86 7.32 5.91 11.89
C PHE A 86 8.51 5.03 12.24
N ASP A 87 9.03 4.29 11.26
CA ASP A 87 10.25 3.52 11.46
C ASP A 87 11.43 4.48 11.74
N GLY A 88 12.20 4.17 12.78
CA GLY A 88 13.29 5.03 13.26
C GLY A 88 14.51 5.04 12.34
N HIS A 89 14.60 4.09 11.40
CA HIS A 89 15.70 4.01 10.45
C HIS A 89 15.46 4.94 9.25
N GLN A 90 15.60 6.24 9.48
CA GLN A 90 15.42 7.30 8.46
C GLN A 90 16.67 7.53 7.59
N SER A 91 17.81 6.98 7.99
CA SER A 91 19.07 7.15 7.25
C SER A 91 18.98 6.49 5.87
N GLY A 92 19.07 7.31 4.82
CA GLY A 92 19.07 6.87 3.42
C GLY A 92 17.70 6.68 2.76
N ARG A 93 16.59 7.09 3.38
CA ARG A 93 15.27 7.00 2.75
C ARG A 93 15.02 8.17 1.80
N PRO A 94 14.38 7.94 0.64
CA PRO A 94 14.03 9.01 -0.30
C PRO A 94 12.83 9.85 0.15
N LEU A 95 12.14 9.44 1.23
CA LEU A 95 10.97 10.10 1.78
C LEU A 95 11.10 10.22 3.30
N LEU A 96 10.95 11.44 3.81
CA LEU A 96 10.96 11.76 5.24
C LEU A 96 9.53 12.03 5.71
N TRP A 97 9.10 11.39 6.80
CA TRP A 97 7.79 11.65 7.39
C TRP A 97 7.84 12.88 8.30
N GLU A 98 6.90 13.81 8.09
CA GLU A 98 6.73 14.99 8.93
C GLU A 98 5.66 14.67 10.00
N GLY A 99 6.06 14.53 11.25
CA GLY A 99 5.14 14.34 12.37
C GLY A 99 5.74 13.62 13.57
N VAL A 100 4.88 13.33 14.55
CA VAL A 100 5.26 12.64 15.78
C VAL A 100 4.95 11.14 15.64
N SER A 101 5.94 10.29 15.91
CA SER A 101 5.76 8.85 16.00
C SER A 101 4.97 8.48 17.27
N GLY A 102 4.13 7.44 17.21
CA GLY A 102 3.29 7.02 18.34
C GLY A 102 1.93 7.71 18.40
N ARG A 103 1.45 8.24 17.27
CA ARG A 103 0.11 8.85 17.16
C ARG A 103 -0.97 7.77 17.33
N GLN A 104 -1.84 7.94 18.33
CA GLN A 104 -3.02 7.10 18.49
C GLN A 104 -4.03 7.39 17.37
N LEU A 105 -4.43 6.36 16.64
CA LEU A 105 -5.52 6.43 15.65
C LEU A 105 -6.89 6.15 16.29
N GLY A 106 -6.88 5.58 17.51
CA GLY A 106 -8.06 5.24 18.27
C GLY A 106 -8.67 3.89 17.87
N LYS A 107 -9.86 3.64 18.40
CA LYS A 107 -10.59 2.37 18.22
C LYS A 107 -11.30 2.31 16.86
N ILE A 108 -10.90 1.35 16.04
CA ILE A 108 -11.51 1.04 14.74
C ILE A 108 -12.38 -0.20 14.90
N GLN A 109 -13.68 -0.05 14.64
CA GLN A 109 -14.66 -1.13 14.70
C GLN A 109 -14.35 -2.24 13.68
N PRO A 110 -14.86 -3.47 13.88
CA PRO A 110 -14.73 -4.56 12.91
C PRO A 110 -15.17 -4.12 11.51
N HIS A 111 -14.39 -4.47 10.49
CA HIS A 111 -14.67 -4.15 9.08
C HIS A 111 -14.84 -2.65 8.77
N SER A 112 -14.41 -1.77 9.68
CA SER A 112 -14.45 -0.32 9.51
C SER A 112 -13.08 0.22 9.12
N SER A 113 -13.06 1.45 8.59
CA SER A 113 -11.86 2.15 8.17
C SER A 113 -11.79 3.55 8.74
N ILE A 114 -10.56 4.04 8.92
CA ILE A 114 -10.27 5.43 9.26
C ILE A 114 -9.29 6.03 8.26
N ASP A 115 -9.50 7.29 7.91
CA ASP A 115 -8.59 8.04 7.07
C ASP A 115 -7.60 8.82 7.94
N VAL A 116 -6.33 8.71 7.59
CA VAL A 116 -5.20 9.32 8.29
C VAL A 116 -4.46 10.21 7.29
N SER A 117 -4.49 11.52 7.55
CA SER A 117 -3.68 12.48 6.81
C SER A 117 -2.29 12.58 7.45
N LEU A 118 -1.26 12.39 6.63
CA LEU A 118 0.16 12.50 6.96
C LEU A 118 0.84 13.48 6.00
N ARG A 119 1.96 14.07 6.43
CA ARG A 119 2.82 14.88 5.57
C ARG A 119 4.17 14.22 5.42
N ALA A 120 4.77 14.35 4.24
CA ALA A 120 6.08 13.81 3.94
C ALA A 120 6.87 14.75 3.03
N ILE A 121 8.20 14.69 3.12
CA ILE A 121 9.14 15.50 2.37
C ILE A 121 9.98 14.57 1.49
N PRO A 122 9.98 14.73 0.16
CA PRO A 122 10.79 13.92 -0.74
C PRO A 122 12.22 14.45 -0.79
N LEU A 123 13.20 13.55 -0.63
CA LEU A 123 14.64 13.85 -0.62
C LEU A 123 15.35 13.42 -1.90
N CYS A 124 14.71 12.62 -2.76
CA CYS A 124 15.28 12.16 -4.02
C CYS A 124 14.25 12.25 -5.16
N THR A 125 14.73 12.58 -6.36
CA THR A 125 13.92 12.60 -7.59
C THR A 125 13.70 11.19 -8.15
N GLY A 126 12.65 11.00 -8.96
CA GLY A 126 12.34 9.74 -9.64
C GLY A 126 11.12 9.03 -9.06
N LEU A 127 10.92 7.77 -9.43
CA LEU A 127 9.84 6.95 -8.88
C LEU A 127 10.21 6.47 -7.48
N GLN A 128 9.51 6.98 -6.47
CA GLN A 128 9.77 6.67 -5.06
C GLN A 128 8.68 5.77 -4.46
N SER A 129 9.10 4.85 -3.60
CA SER A 129 8.17 4.04 -2.79
C SER A 129 7.82 4.76 -1.49
N ILE A 130 6.54 4.72 -1.13
CA ILE A 130 6.06 5.20 0.18
C ILE A 130 6.22 4.03 1.15
N SER A 131 7.04 4.20 2.18
CA SER A 131 7.35 3.15 3.16
C SER A 131 7.75 3.73 4.51
N GLY A 132 7.86 2.89 5.53
CA GLY A 132 8.32 3.29 6.87
C GLY A 132 7.21 3.63 7.83
N LEU A 133 6.02 3.09 7.57
CA LEU A 133 4.87 3.23 8.45
C LEU A 133 4.69 1.92 9.22
N ARG A 134 4.57 2.01 10.53
CA ARG A 134 4.28 0.87 11.40
C ARG A 134 3.02 1.14 12.19
N LEU A 135 2.04 0.25 12.06
CA LEU A 135 0.84 0.23 12.89
C LEU A 135 1.02 -0.80 14.00
N ARG A 136 0.76 -0.41 15.25
CA ARG A 136 0.79 -1.31 16.40
C ARG A 136 -0.61 -1.44 16.98
N ASP A 137 -1.10 -2.67 17.10
CA ASP A 137 -2.29 -3.01 17.88
C ASP A 137 -1.93 -2.95 19.36
N THR A 138 -2.55 -2.02 20.11
CA THR A 138 -2.29 -1.82 21.54
C THR A 138 -2.87 -2.94 22.41
N PHE A 139 -3.91 -3.65 21.94
CA PHE A 139 -4.50 -4.78 22.67
C PHE A 139 -3.66 -6.04 22.54
N LEU A 140 -3.30 -6.42 21.31
CA LEU A 140 -2.56 -7.66 21.05
C LEU A 140 -1.05 -7.47 21.00
N GLN A 141 -0.57 -6.23 21.11
CA GLN A 141 0.85 -5.89 21.04
C GLN A 141 1.51 -6.36 19.74
N ARG A 142 0.72 -6.42 18.66
CA ARG A 142 1.15 -6.89 17.34
C ARG A 142 1.52 -5.70 16.46
N ASN A 143 2.64 -5.81 15.74
CA ASN A 143 3.09 -4.81 14.79
C ASN A 143 2.76 -5.22 13.35
N TYR A 144 2.40 -4.24 12.54
CA TYR A 144 2.14 -4.34 11.11
C TYR A 144 3.01 -3.28 10.41
N ASP A 145 4.00 -3.73 9.64
CA ASP A 145 4.95 -2.88 8.92
C ASP A 145 4.53 -2.67 7.46
N TYR A 146 4.65 -1.43 6.98
CA TYR A 146 4.31 -0.98 5.62
C TYR A 146 5.37 -0.02 5.04
#